data_AF-A0A914WDP7-F1
#
_entry.id   AF-A0A914WDP7-F1
#
_cell.length_a   1.000
_cell.length_b   1.000
_cell.length_c   1.000
_cell.angle_alpha   90.00
_cell.angle_beta   90.00
_cell.angle_gamma   90.00
#
_symmetry.space_group_name_H-M   'P 1'
#
loop_
_entity.id
_entity.type
_entity.pdbx_description
1 polymer ?
#
loop_
_entity_poly.entity_id
_entity_poly.type
_entity_poly.pdbx_seq_one_letter_code
_entity_poly.pdbx_strand_id
1 'polypeptide(L)' 'MVEIAGVLNAVNALTVTDDARKAYLLDPRVDAIISISLSDGSRVVYK' A
#
# COMPACT_ATOMS: atom_id res chain seq x y z
N MET A 1 8.81 -9.99 9.34
CA MET A 1 7.76 -10.39 8.38
C MET A 1 6.69 -9.31 8.42
N VAL A 2 6.46 -8.59 7.33
CA VAL A 2 5.32 -7.65 7.24
C VAL A 2 4.10 -8.50 6.91
N GLU A 3 3.21 -8.67 7.88
CA GLU A 3 1.94 -9.35 7.66
C GLU A 3 0.91 -8.30 7.22
N ILE A 4 0.47 -8.38 5.97
CA ILE A 4 -0.67 -7.59 5.49
C ILE A 4 -1.93 -8.43 5.72
N ALA A 5 -2.51 -8.29 6.92
CA ALA A 5 -3.74 -8.97 7.26
C ALA A 5 -4.92 -8.38 6.46
N GLY A 6 -5.59 -9.24 5.69
CA GLY A 6 -6.69 -8.89 4.79
C GLY A 6 -6.27 -9.13 3.34
N VAL A 7 -6.78 -10.21 2.74
CA VAL A 7 -6.68 -10.43 1.30
C VAL A 7 -7.37 -9.25 0.62
N LEU A 8 -6.60 -8.31 0.09
CA LEU A 8 -7.14 -7.26 -0.75
C LEU A 8 -7.46 -7.89 -2.11
N ASN A 9 -8.67 -8.45 -2.24
CA ASN A 9 -9.18 -9.13 -3.43
C ASN A 9 -9.21 -8.28 -4.73
N ALA A 10 -8.68 -7.05 -4.72
CA ALA A 10 -8.68 -6.13 -5.85
C ALA A 10 -7.42 -5.23 -5.91
N VAL A 11 -6.28 -5.63 -5.35
CA VAL A 11 -5.04 -4.86 -5.58
C VAL A 11 -4.63 -5.05 -7.03
N ASN A 12 -4.86 -4.03 -7.84
CA ASN A 12 -4.45 -4.02 -9.24
C ASN A 12 -2.92 -3.84 -9.36
N ALA A 13 -2.29 -3.17 -8.38
CA ALA A 13 -0.86 -2.95 -8.37
C ALA A 13 -0.33 -2.74 -6.94
N LEU A 14 0.83 -3.35 -6.67
CA LEU A 14 1.66 -3.13 -5.49
C LEU A 14 3.08 -2.83 -5.97
N THR A 15 3.67 -1.76 -5.47
CA THR A 15 5.10 -1.46 -5.67
C THR A 15 5.74 -1.02 -4.37
N VAL A 16 7.05 -1.17 -4.28
CA VAL A 16 7.88 -0.76 -3.14
C VAL A 16 8.98 0.14 -3.67
N THR A 17 9.32 1.19 -2.94
CA THR A 17 10.45 2.07 -3.29
C THR A 17 11.77 1.32 -3.23
N ASP A 18 12.74 1.76 -4.01
CA ASP A 18 14.10 1.19 -4.08
C ASP A 18 14.82 1.21 -2.72
N ASP A 19 14.55 2.23 -1.91
CA ASP A 19 15.04 2.36 -0.54
C ASP A 19 14.27 1.52 0.50
N ALA A 20 13.26 0.77 0.07
CA ALA A 20 12.38 -0.06 0.89
C ALA A 20 11.68 0.68 2.05
N ARG A 21 11.52 2.01 1.96
CA ARG A 21 10.84 2.82 3.00
C ARG A 21 9.34 2.92 2.81
N LYS A 22 8.84 2.79 1.58
CA LYS A 22 7.41 2.93 1.27
C LYS A 22 6.91 1.82 0.37
N ALA A 23 5.68 1.38 0.63
CA ALA A 23 4.87 0.62 -0.32
C ALA A 23 3.74 1.49 -0.84
N TYR A 24 3.38 1.31 -2.11
CA TYR A 24 2.24 1.95 -2.75
C TYR A 24 1.27 0.89 -3.23
N LEU A 25 -0.01 1.12 -2.96
CA LEU A 25 -1.11 0.26 -3.33
C LEU A 25 -2.12 1.04 -4.17
N LEU A 26 -2.57 0.47 -5.28
CA LEU A 26 -3.75 0.98 -5.99
C LEU A 26 -4.96 0.11 -5.62
N ASP A 27 -5.95 0.70 -4.97
CA ASP A 27 -7.26 0.06 -4.72
C ASP A 27 -8.34 0.70 -5.61
N PRO A 28 -8.73 0.03 -6.72
CA PRO A 28 -9.69 0.55 -7.69
C PRO A 28 -11.12 0.62 -7.14
N ARG A 29 -11.44 -0.05 -6.02
CA ARG A 29 -12.79 0.00 -5.43
C ARG A 29 -13.08 1.34 -4.76
N VAL A 30 -12.02 2.00 -4.30
CA VAL A 30 -12.09 3.29 -3.62
C VAL A 30 -11.47 4.41 -4.46
N ASP A 31 -11.04 4.10 -5.68
CA ASP A 31 -10.37 5.00 -6.62
C ASP A 31 -9.25 5.80 -5.93
N ALA A 32 -8.34 5.08 -5.27
CA ALA A 32 -7.31 5.70 -4.45
C ALA A 32 -5.97 4.98 -4.50
N ILE A 33 -4.90 5.76 -4.35
CA ILE A 33 -3.55 5.28 -4.10
C ILE A 33 -3.29 5.38 -2.59
N ILE A 34 -2.83 4.29 -2.00
CA ILE A 34 -2.47 4.23 -0.59
C ILE A 34 -0.96 4.12 -0.51
N SER A 35 -0.30 5.10 0.10
CA SER A 35 1.10 4.95 0.52
C SER A 35 1.18 4.44 1.95
N ILE A 36 2.09 3.51 2.19
CA ILE A 36 2.32 2.87 3.48
C ILE A 36 3.80 3.05 3.80
N SER A 37 4.08 3.68 4.94
CA SER A 37 5.42 3.69 5.53
C SER A 37 5.76 2.29 6.04
N LEU A 38 6.87 1.73 5.60
CA LEU A 38 7.31 0.39 6.00
C LEU A 38 8.09 0.38 7.32
N SER A 39 8.46 1.55 7.85
CA SER A 39 9.12 1.66 9.16
C SER A 39 8.14 1.60 10.33
N ASP A 40 6.92 2.14 10.16
CA ASP A 40 5.94 2.28 11.24
C ASP A 40 4.51 1.88 10.86
N GLY A 41 4.25 1.53 9.60
CA GLY A 41 2.93 1.16 9.10
C GLY A 41 1.94 2.32 8.95
N SER A 42 2.38 3.57 9.10
CA SER A 42 1.54 4.75 8.86
C SER A 42 1.08 4.82 7.41
N ARG A 43 -0.14 5.31 7.17
CA ARG A 43 -0.80 5.28 5.85
C ARG A 43 -1.28 6.66 5.45
N VAL A 44 -1.12 6.99 4.17
CA VAL A 44 -1.69 8.19 3.54
C VAL A 44 -2.45 7.78 2.29
N VAL A 45 -3.66 8.31 2.13
CA VAL A 45 -4.55 8.03 1.00
C VAL A 45 -4.59 9.23 0.06
N TYR A 46 -4.32 8.99 -1.22
CA TYR A 46 -4.42 9.96 -2.30
C TYR A 46 -5.65 9.63 -3.16
N LYS A 47 -6.54 10.60 -3.34
CA LYS A 47 -7.69 10.56 -4.25
C LYS A 47 -7.39 11.40 -5.49
#